data_AF-A0A0J8QV29-F1
#
_entry.id   AF-A0A0J8QV29-F1
#
_cell.length_a   1.000
_cell.length_b   1.000
_cell.length_c   1.000
_cell.angle_alpha   90.00
_cell.angle_beta   90.00
_cell.angle_gamma   90.00
#
_symmetry.space_group_name_H-M   'P 1'
#
loop_
_entity.id
_entity.type
_entity.pdbx_description
1 polymer ?
#
loop_
_entity_poly.entity_id
_entity_poly.type
_entity_poly.pdbx_seq_one_letter_code
_entity_poly.pdbx_strand_id
1 'polypeptide(L)'
;MASPFTPTTISHSLRQAFRLSRSSPASRLACQPQLRSLAPSISQSRTLRSSPILRPGGNRAFSTTPALPAKTIQQLKARSSTGPFSWKAALLFVLTGAGMIVYFQYEKARLERERIVQMSKGVGKPKVGGPFILKDLDGNVFTEEQLKGKYNFIYFGFTHCPDICPDELDKMAAIIDIIKEKSKGNSPLRSIFVTCDPARDTPEVLRAYLKEFHGDILGLTGTYEQVKNMCKQYRVYFSTPENIKPGEDYLVDHSIYFYLMDPEGDFVECIGRQDTPESAANIILDHIKDWKRQGRELDTSKP
;
A
#
# COMPACT_ATOMS: atom_id res chain seq x y z
N MET A 1 -11.27 -66.48 -44.96
CA MET A 1 -12.32 -66.95 -44.04
C MET A 1 -12.20 -66.10 -42.78
N ALA A 2 -13.18 -65.45 -42.19
CA ALA A 2 -14.51 -65.02 -42.61
C ALA A 2 -15.02 -64.16 -41.44
N SER A 3 -15.13 -62.85 -41.64
CA SER A 3 -16.09 -61.98 -40.92
C SER A 3 -17.52 -62.38 -41.34
N PRO A 4 -18.63 -61.81 -40.82
CA PRO A 4 -18.76 -60.64 -39.92
C PRO A 4 -19.79 -60.86 -38.78
N PHE A 5 -20.20 -59.79 -38.07
CA PHE A 5 -21.62 -59.38 -37.95
C PHE A 5 -21.76 -58.06 -37.17
N THR A 6 -22.19 -57.01 -37.89
CA THR A 6 -23.04 -55.90 -37.40
C THR A 6 -24.42 -56.08 -38.06
N PRO A 7 -25.55 -55.53 -37.56
CA PRO A 7 -25.90 -54.09 -37.59
C PRO A 7 -26.38 -53.62 -36.18
N THR A 8 -27.22 -52.60 -35.88
CA THR A 8 -28.14 -51.77 -36.70
C THR A 8 -28.38 -50.35 -36.13
N THR A 9 -28.61 -49.44 -37.07
CA THR A 9 -29.25 -48.10 -37.05
C THR A 9 -30.44 -47.87 -36.09
N ILE A 10 -30.59 -46.63 -35.60
CA ILE A 10 -31.84 -45.82 -35.71
C ILE A 10 -31.48 -44.32 -35.74
N SER A 11 -32.16 -43.57 -36.60
CA SER A 11 -32.00 -42.13 -36.82
C SER A 11 -33.34 -41.42 -36.65
N HIS A 12 -33.38 -40.24 -36.02
CA HIS A 12 -34.37 -39.15 -36.23
C HIS A 12 -33.84 -37.91 -35.46
N SER A 13 -33.52 -36.76 -36.05
CA SER A 13 -34.30 -35.83 -36.89
C SER A 13 -35.51 -35.22 -36.17
N LEU A 14 -35.37 -33.93 -35.78
CA LEU A 14 -36.33 -32.80 -35.94
C LEU A 14 -35.82 -31.59 -35.11
N ARG A 15 -35.38 -30.49 -35.75
CA ARG A 15 -36.16 -29.25 -36.02
C ARG A 15 -36.73 -28.53 -34.79
N GLN A 16 -36.11 -27.40 -34.43
CA GLN A 16 -36.71 -26.03 -34.28
C GLN A 16 -35.61 -25.14 -33.65
N ALA A 17 -35.11 -24.05 -34.25
CA ALA A 17 -35.80 -22.88 -34.79
C ALA A 17 -36.54 -22.05 -33.72
N PHE A 18 -35.78 -21.40 -32.82
CA PHE A 18 -36.27 -20.22 -32.10
C PHE A 18 -35.69 -18.94 -32.71
N ARG A 19 -36.59 -18.06 -33.13
CA ARG A 19 -36.34 -16.75 -33.75
C ARG A 19 -36.78 -15.68 -32.76
N LEU A 20 -36.12 -14.51 -32.79
CA LEU A 20 -36.46 -13.29 -32.05
C LEU A 20 -36.20 -13.42 -30.52
N SER A 21 -35.81 -12.39 -29.78
CA SER A 21 -35.86 -10.95 -30.04
C SER A 21 -34.55 -10.25 -29.63
N ARG A 22 -34.05 -9.33 -30.48
CA ARG A 22 -32.94 -8.43 -30.14
C ARG A 22 -33.47 -7.02 -29.96
N SER A 23 -34.10 -6.75 -28.82
CA SER A 23 -34.65 -5.44 -28.47
C SER A 23 -33.65 -4.60 -27.66
N SER A 24 -32.93 -3.69 -28.32
CA SER A 24 -32.42 -2.50 -27.65
C SER A 24 -33.59 -1.56 -27.34
N PRO A 25 -33.53 -0.84 -26.22
CA PRO A 25 -33.86 0.58 -26.26
C PRO A 25 -32.66 1.42 -25.80
N ALA A 26 -32.31 2.41 -26.63
CA ALA A 26 -31.43 3.47 -26.18
C ALA A 26 -32.21 4.38 -25.20
N SER A 27 -31.73 4.51 -23.98
CA SER A 27 -32.23 5.49 -23.00
C SER A 27 -31.06 6.35 -22.52
N ARG A 28 -30.85 7.48 -23.19
CA ARG A 28 -29.88 8.50 -22.77
C ARG A 28 -30.45 9.25 -21.56
N LEU A 29 -30.07 8.84 -20.35
CA LEU A 29 -30.25 9.65 -19.16
C LEU A 29 -29.08 10.63 -19.02
N ALA A 30 -29.23 11.81 -19.63
CA ALA A 30 -28.33 12.94 -19.42
C ALA A 30 -28.58 13.52 -18.01
N CYS A 31 -27.83 13.03 -17.02
CA CYS A 31 -27.84 13.64 -15.69
C CYS A 31 -26.84 14.81 -15.66
N GLN A 32 -27.35 16.03 -15.84
CA GLN A 32 -26.57 17.26 -15.62
C GLN A 32 -26.41 17.52 -14.11
N PRO A 33 -25.20 17.60 -13.55
CA PRO A 33 -24.99 18.27 -12.28
C PRO A 33 -25.05 19.78 -12.52
N GLN A 34 -26.12 20.45 -12.08
CA GLN A 34 -26.15 21.91 -12.04
C GLN A 34 -25.13 22.42 -11.01
N LEU A 35 -24.01 22.95 -11.48
CA LEU A 35 -23.10 23.77 -10.68
C LEU A 35 -23.79 25.09 -10.29
N ARG A 36 -24.54 25.06 -9.19
CA ARG A 36 -25.00 26.28 -8.51
C ARG A 36 -23.79 27.01 -7.92
N SER A 37 -23.30 28.00 -8.65
CA SER A 37 -22.34 29.00 -8.17
C SER A 37 -22.95 29.79 -7.00
N LEU A 38 -22.65 29.38 -5.76
CA LEU A 38 -22.90 30.16 -4.55
C LEU A 38 -21.69 31.05 -4.29
N ALA A 39 -21.67 32.21 -4.93
CA ALA A 39 -20.70 33.26 -4.62
C ALA A 39 -21.05 33.89 -3.25
N PRO A 40 -20.10 34.00 -2.31
CA PRO A 40 -20.33 34.73 -1.06
C PRO A 40 -20.36 36.23 -1.36
N SER A 41 -21.52 36.85 -1.16
CA SER A 41 -21.70 38.31 -1.26
C SER A 41 -21.05 39.02 -0.07
N ILE A 42 -19.75 39.32 -0.19
CA ILE A 42 -19.05 40.18 0.78
C ILE A 42 -19.64 41.58 0.69
N SER A 43 -20.49 41.91 1.67
CA SER A 43 -21.05 43.25 1.87
C SER A 43 -19.93 44.23 2.21
N GLN A 44 -19.41 44.94 1.21
CA GLN A 44 -18.53 46.08 1.43
C GLN A 44 -19.37 47.29 1.86
N SER A 45 -19.41 47.53 3.17
CA SER A 45 -19.94 48.76 3.78
C SER A 45 -19.07 49.96 3.38
N ARG A 46 -19.38 50.52 2.21
CA ARG A 46 -18.73 51.72 1.65
C ARG A 46 -19.06 52.95 2.51
N THR A 47 -18.24 53.21 3.52
CA THR A 47 -18.34 54.41 4.34
C THR A 47 -18.04 55.65 3.50
N LEU A 48 -19.11 56.35 3.08
CA LEU A 48 -19.02 57.66 2.46
C LEU A 48 -18.50 58.67 3.49
N ARG A 49 -17.18 58.84 3.55
CA ARG A 49 -16.56 59.90 4.33
C ARG A 49 -16.73 61.22 3.56
N SER A 50 -17.61 62.08 4.05
CA SER A 50 -17.83 63.42 3.51
C SER A 50 -16.54 64.24 3.58
N SER A 51 -16.08 64.73 2.43
CA SER A 51 -15.02 65.74 2.37
C SER A 51 -15.59 67.10 2.81
N PRO A 52 -15.06 67.75 3.85
CA PRO A 52 -15.45 69.11 4.16
C PRO A 52 -14.92 70.06 3.08
N ILE A 53 -15.83 70.84 2.51
CA ILE A 53 -15.51 71.91 1.55
C ILE A 53 -14.76 73.02 2.30
N LEU A 54 -13.47 73.21 2.01
CA LEU A 54 -12.75 74.41 2.45
C LEU A 54 -13.01 75.57 1.47
N ARG A 55 -13.63 76.63 1.97
CA ARG A 55 -13.79 77.90 1.26
C ARG A 55 -12.44 78.64 1.14
N PRO A 56 -12.18 79.40 0.07
CA PRO A 56 -11.07 80.33 0.00
C PRO A 56 -11.43 81.63 0.75
N GLY A 57 -10.54 82.12 1.60
CA GLY A 57 -10.70 83.40 2.28
C GLY A 57 -10.19 83.42 3.72
N GLY A 58 -8.90 83.75 3.89
CA GLY A 58 -8.27 83.93 5.19
C GLY A 58 -6.85 84.43 5.04
N ASN A 59 -6.57 85.65 5.51
CA ASN A 59 -5.25 86.27 5.40
C ASN A 59 -4.18 85.40 6.09
N ARG A 60 -3.11 85.08 5.36
CA ARG A 60 -1.94 84.40 5.94
C ARG A 60 -1.16 85.41 6.80
N ALA A 61 -1.48 85.46 8.10
CA ALA A 61 -0.58 86.04 9.07
C ALA A 61 0.71 85.21 9.12
N PHE A 62 1.86 85.84 8.84
CA PHE A 62 3.16 85.18 8.95
C PHE A 62 3.46 84.89 10.42
N SER A 63 3.45 83.61 10.80
CA SER A 63 3.89 83.19 12.12
C SER A 63 5.42 83.24 12.18
N THR A 64 5.97 84.31 12.76
CA THR A 64 7.39 84.42 13.09
C THR A 64 7.68 83.65 14.37
N THR A 65 7.99 82.36 14.25
CA THR A 65 8.60 81.62 15.37
C THR A 65 9.96 82.22 15.71
N PRO A 66 10.29 82.41 17.00
CA PRO A 66 11.60 82.93 17.38
C PRO A 66 12.68 81.93 16.98
N ALA A 67 13.73 82.42 16.31
CA ALA A 67 14.84 81.60 15.88
C ALA A 67 15.59 81.03 17.10
N LEU A 68 15.52 79.72 17.30
CA LEU A 68 16.37 79.03 18.27
C LEU A 68 17.85 79.27 17.90
N PRO A 69 18.75 79.44 18.89
CA PRO A 69 20.15 79.71 18.63
C PRO A 69 20.78 78.62 17.75
N ALA A 70 21.59 79.04 16.79
CA ALA A 70 22.21 78.15 15.82
C ALA A 70 23.05 77.08 16.54
N LYS A 71 22.62 75.83 16.43
CA LYS A 71 23.29 74.69 17.09
C LYS A 71 24.71 74.58 16.54
N THR A 72 25.70 74.64 17.43
CA THR A 72 27.12 74.56 17.10
C THR A 72 27.40 73.36 16.18
N ILE A 73 28.28 73.52 15.20
CA ILE A 73 28.58 72.46 14.20
C ILE A 73 28.94 71.13 14.86
N GLN A 74 29.55 71.13 16.05
CA GLN A 74 29.79 69.94 16.86
C GLN A 74 28.51 69.18 17.28
N GLN A 75 27.40 69.85 17.64
CA GLN A 75 26.14 69.17 17.95
C GLN A 75 25.50 68.53 16.71
N LEU A 76 25.61 69.17 15.54
CA LEU A 76 25.15 68.60 14.29
C LEU A 76 26.00 67.38 13.88
N LYS A 77 27.33 67.46 14.05
CA LYS A 77 28.27 66.36 13.79
C LYS A 77 28.12 65.19 14.78
N ALA A 78 27.85 65.47 16.05
CA ALA A 78 27.54 64.45 17.05
C ALA A 78 26.22 63.73 16.75
N ARG A 79 25.20 64.45 16.29
CA ARG A 79 23.90 63.87 15.88
C ARG A 79 23.98 63.05 14.59
N SER A 80 24.91 63.36 13.69
CA SER A 80 25.16 62.56 12.47
C SER A 80 26.21 61.46 12.63
N SER A 81 26.85 61.34 13.80
CA SER A 81 27.82 60.29 14.12
C SER A 81 27.21 58.87 14.06
N THR A 82 25.92 58.74 14.34
CA THR A 82 25.14 57.55 13.97
C THR A 82 24.72 57.65 12.50
N GLY A 83 25.60 57.19 11.61
CA GLY A 83 25.29 57.04 10.18
C GLY A 83 24.17 56.02 9.91
N PRO A 84 23.65 55.96 8.66
CA PRO A 84 22.48 55.16 8.29
C PRO A 84 22.63 53.64 8.50
N PHE A 85 23.85 53.14 8.73
CA PHE A 85 24.14 51.75 9.08
C PHE A 85 25.01 51.69 10.34
N SER A 86 24.37 51.57 11.50
CA SER A 86 25.08 51.21 12.73
C SER A 86 25.44 49.72 12.69
N TRP A 87 26.65 49.35 13.14
CA TRP A 87 27.04 47.94 13.38
C TRP A 87 25.99 47.15 14.18
N LYS A 88 25.33 47.80 15.16
CA LYS A 88 24.25 47.19 15.95
C LYS A 88 23.02 46.82 15.11
N ALA A 89 22.70 47.64 14.10
CA ALA A 89 21.61 47.36 13.17
C ALA A 89 21.98 46.25 12.17
N ALA A 90 23.25 46.20 11.73
CA ALA A 90 23.74 45.10 10.89
C ALA A 90 23.70 43.76 11.64
N LEU A 91 24.13 43.72 12.91
CA LEU A 91 24.05 42.54 13.77
C LEU A 91 22.59 42.07 13.96
N LEU A 92 21.67 43.00 14.26
CA LEU A 92 20.25 42.69 14.40
C LEU A 92 19.69 42.10 13.09
N PHE A 93 19.98 42.72 11.95
CA PHE A 93 19.52 42.23 10.64
C PHE A 93 20.03 40.81 10.33
N VAL A 94 21.29 40.51 10.61
CA VAL A 94 21.86 39.16 10.43
C VAL A 94 21.20 38.15 11.38
N LEU A 95 20.96 38.51 12.65
CA LEU A 95 20.27 37.63 13.61
C LEU A 95 18.82 37.35 13.20
N THR A 96 18.06 38.38 12.77
CA THR A 96 16.69 38.21 12.28
C THR A 96 16.66 37.39 10.99
N GLY A 97 17.58 37.63 10.05
CA GLY A 97 17.72 36.84 8.82
C GLY A 97 18.05 35.37 9.09
N ALA A 98 19.02 35.09 9.97
CA ALA A 98 19.37 33.73 10.37
C ALA A 98 18.22 33.03 11.10
N GLY A 99 17.55 33.70 12.03
CA GLY A 99 16.37 33.16 12.72
C GLY A 99 15.23 32.83 11.76
N MET A 100 14.97 33.70 10.77
CA MET A 100 13.98 33.48 9.72
C MET A 100 14.34 32.30 8.81
N ILE A 101 15.63 32.15 8.44
CA ILE A 101 16.12 30.99 7.67
C ILE A 101 15.94 29.69 8.45
N VAL A 102 16.32 29.65 9.73
CA VAL A 102 16.14 28.48 10.60
C VAL A 102 14.65 28.14 10.75
N TYR A 103 13.79 29.14 10.95
CA TYR A 103 12.34 28.96 11.04
C TYR A 103 11.76 28.35 9.75
N PHE A 104 12.09 28.91 8.58
CA PHE A 104 11.62 28.36 7.30
C PHE A 104 12.18 26.97 7.00
N GLN A 105 13.43 26.68 7.36
CA GLN A 105 13.99 25.34 7.20
C GLN A 105 13.29 24.33 8.11
N TYR A 106 13.02 24.69 9.37
CA TYR A 106 12.28 23.86 10.32
C TYR A 106 10.84 23.60 9.86
N GLU A 107 10.12 24.65 9.46
CA GLU A 107 8.73 24.53 9.00
C GLU A 107 8.62 23.79 7.67
N LYS A 108 9.56 24.01 6.73
CA LYS A 108 9.67 23.20 5.50
C LYS A 108 9.92 21.73 5.83
N ALA A 109 10.86 21.42 6.72
CA ALA A 109 11.14 20.03 7.12
C ALA A 109 9.95 19.36 7.82
N ARG A 110 9.15 20.11 8.61
CA ARG A 110 7.90 19.61 9.21
C ARG A 110 6.87 19.28 8.12
N LEU A 111 6.59 20.23 7.22
CA LEU A 111 5.64 20.07 6.12
C LEU A 111 6.07 18.98 5.12
N GLU A 112 7.37 18.79 4.91
CA GLU A 112 7.92 17.75 4.04
C GLU A 112 7.73 16.35 4.66
N ARG A 113 7.96 16.19 5.98
CA ARG A 113 7.62 14.95 6.70
C ARG A 113 6.11 14.67 6.67
N GLU A 114 5.28 15.67 6.92
CA GLU A 114 3.82 15.54 6.82
C GLU A 114 3.40 15.13 5.40
N ARG A 115 3.98 15.73 4.35
CA ARG A 115 3.74 15.38 2.94
C ARG A 115 4.18 13.94 2.63
N ILE A 116 5.35 13.51 3.09
CA ILE A 116 5.82 12.13 2.92
C ILE A 116 4.84 11.15 3.56
N VAL A 117 4.40 11.41 4.79
CA VAL A 117 3.40 10.58 5.50
C VAL A 117 2.01 10.62 4.84
N GLN A 118 1.62 11.73 4.22
CA GLN A 118 0.37 11.83 3.46
C GLN A 118 0.46 11.10 2.11
N MET A 119 1.60 11.18 1.42
CA MET A 119 1.83 10.48 0.15
C MET A 119 2.07 8.97 0.34
N SER A 120 2.60 8.55 1.50
CA SER A 120 2.75 7.13 1.85
C SER A 120 1.47 6.48 2.38
N LYS A 121 0.40 7.26 2.63
CA LYS A 121 -0.95 6.71 2.89
C LYS A 121 -1.56 6.25 1.57
N GLY A 122 -1.22 5.01 1.20
CA GLY A 122 -1.70 4.34 -0.01
C GLY A 122 -3.22 4.38 -0.18
N VAL A 123 -3.66 4.40 -1.44
CA VAL A 123 -5.07 4.59 -1.82
C VAL A 123 -5.89 3.31 -1.61
N GLY A 124 -6.27 3.08 -0.36
CA GLY A 124 -7.05 1.91 0.07
C GLY A 124 -6.20 0.65 0.29
N LYS A 125 -6.66 -0.25 1.18
CA LYS A 125 -6.06 -1.58 1.31
C LYS A 125 -6.29 -2.36 0.00
N PRO A 126 -5.27 -2.98 -0.62
CA PRO A 126 -5.49 -3.84 -1.77
C PRO A 126 -6.29 -5.06 -1.34
N LYS A 127 -7.41 -5.35 -2.03
CA LYS A 127 -8.21 -6.56 -1.77
C LYS A 127 -7.47 -7.78 -2.35
N VAL A 128 -6.62 -8.36 -1.51
CA VAL A 128 -5.87 -9.61 -1.67
C VAL A 128 -6.34 -10.55 -0.57
N GLY A 129 -6.64 -11.80 -0.94
CA GLY A 129 -7.34 -12.75 -0.09
C GLY A 129 -8.83 -12.81 -0.37
N GLY A 130 -9.46 -13.89 0.09
CA GLY A 130 -10.84 -14.26 -0.20
C GLY A 130 -11.07 -15.75 0.09
N PRO A 131 -12.30 -16.25 -0.09
CA PRO A 131 -12.65 -17.62 0.29
C PRO A 131 -11.97 -18.66 -0.59
N PHE A 132 -11.41 -19.69 0.03
CA PHE A 132 -10.76 -20.81 -0.65
C PHE A 132 -10.95 -22.12 0.11
N ILE A 133 -10.83 -23.23 -0.61
CA ILE A 133 -10.93 -24.58 -0.05
C ILE A 133 -9.77 -25.37 -0.65
N LEU A 134 -8.79 -25.71 0.17
CA LEU A 134 -7.67 -26.58 -0.15
C LEU A 134 -7.65 -27.77 0.83
N LYS A 135 -6.59 -28.58 0.75
CA LYS A 135 -6.27 -29.64 1.70
C LYS A 135 -4.86 -29.44 2.24
N ASP A 136 -4.65 -29.81 3.49
CA ASP A 136 -3.30 -30.00 4.02
C ASP A 136 -2.67 -31.31 3.49
N LEU A 137 -1.42 -31.58 3.88
CA LEU A 137 -0.71 -32.79 3.48
C LEU A 137 -1.25 -34.07 4.15
N ASP A 138 -2.01 -33.95 5.24
CA ASP A 138 -2.65 -35.04 5.98
C ASP A 138 -4.06 -35.38 5.42
N GLY A 139 -4.57 -34.57 4.49
CA GLY A 139 -5.84 -34.74 3.79
C GLY A 139 -7.02 -33.98 4.42
N ASN A 140 -6.81 -33.23 5.49
CA ASN A 140 -7.85 -32.40 6.11
C ASN A 140 -8.17 -31.19 5.23
N VAL A 141 -9.41 -30.69 5.30
CA VAL A 141 -9.83 -29.50 4.56
C VAL A 141 -9.28 -28.24 5.24
N PHE A 142 -8.64 -27.38 4.45
CA PHE A 142 -8.10 -26.09 4.87
C PHE A 142 -8.84 -24.95 4.19
N THR A 143 -9.33 -23.97 4.97
CA THR A 143 -10.12 -22.82 4.51
C THR A 143 -9.55 -21.50 5.05
N GLU A 144 -10.07 -20.36 4.58
CA GLU A 144 -9.68 -19.05 5.11
C GLU A 144 -9.99 -18.85 6.60
N GLU A 145 -10.89 -19.66 7.16
CA GLU A 145 -11.26 -19.59 8.58
C GLU A 145 -10.11 -20.08 9.48
N GLN A 146 -9.33 -21.05 9.00
CA GLN A 146 -8.17 -21.60 9.71
C GLN A 146 -6.96 -20.65 9.68
N LEU A 147 -6.95 -19.63 8.81
CA LEU A 147 -5.95 -18.56 8.84
C LEU A 147 -6.13 -17.62 10.04
N LYS A 148 -7.34 -17.55 10.63
CA LYS A 148 -7.63 -16.58 11.70
C LYS A 148 -6.88 -16.88 12.98
N GLY A 149 -6.61 -15.83 13.77
CA GLY A 149 -5.94 -15.90 15.07
C GLY A 149 -4.40 -15.83 15.01
N LYS A 150 -3.78 -16.17 13.88
CA LYS A 150 -2.31 -16.11 13.67
C LYS A 150 -1.96 -15.22 12.49
N TYR A 151 -0.75 -14.68 12.48
CA TYR A 151 -0.18 -14.14 11.23
C TYR A 151 0.12 -15.31 10.30
N ASN A 152 -0.15 -15.18 9.01
CA ASN A 152 0.14 -16.21 8.02
C ASN A 152 1.13 -15.68 6.98
N PHE A 153 2.20 -16.42 6.74
CA PHE A 153 3.23 -16.11 5.76
C PHE A 153 3.10 -17.09 4.61
N ILE A 154 2.44 -16.66 3.54
CA ILE A 154 1.99 -17.54 2.45
C ILE A 154 2.91 -17.37 1.24
N TYR A 155 3.49 -18.47 0.77
CA TYR A 155 4.23 -18.56 -0.48
C TYR A 155 3.51 -19.47 -1.47
N PHE A 156 3.56 -19.10 -2.75
CA PHE A 156 3.02 -19.87 -3.87
C PHE A 156 4.19 -20.36 -4.72
N GLY A 157 4.29 -21.66 -4.97
CA GLY A 157 5.40 -22.28 -5.71
C GLY A 157 5.08 -23.70 -6.16
N PHE A 158 6.07 -24.46 -6.61
CA PHE A 158 5.91 -25.85 -7.02
C PHE A 158 7.21 -26.64 -6.82
N THR A 159 7.13 -27.96 -6.64
CA THR A 159 8.32 -28.77 -6.27
C THR A 159 9.34 -28.95 -7.40
N HIS A 160 8.90 -28.82 -8.65
CA HIS A 160 9.75 -28.99 -9.85
C HIS A 160 10.36 -27.67 -10.35
N CYS A 161 10.46 -26.64 -9.51
CA CYS A 161 11.10 -25.38 -9.88
C CYS A 161 12.63 -25.53 -9.82
N PRO A 162 13.39 -25.24 -10.89
CA PRO A 162 14.81 -25.56 -10.96
C PRO A 162 15.67 -24.74 -9.98
N ASP A 163 15.35 -23.45 -9.79
CA ASP A 163 16.20 -22.52 -9.02
C ASP A 163 15.43 -21.66 -8.01
N ILE A 164 14.27 -21.10 -8.40
CA ILE A 164 13.65 -19.99 -7.65
C ILE A 164 12.92 -20.45 -6.37
N CYS A 165 12.14 -21.53 -6.41
CA CYS A 165 11.40 -21.97 -5.21
C CYS A 165 12.33 -22.46 -4.08
N PRO A 166 13.41 -23.22 -4.34
CA PRO A 166 14.38 -23.57 -3.30
C PRO A 166 14.97 -22.34 -2.59
N ASP A 167 15.49 -21.36 -3.35
CA ASP A 167 16.04 -20.11 -2.79
C ASP A 167 15.06 -19.37 -1.86
N GLU A 168 13.79 -19.27 -2.27
CA GLU A 168 12.77 -18.57 -1.48
C GLU A 168 12.30 -19.41 -0.28
N LEU A 169 12.37 -20.74 -0.33
CA LEU A 169 12.10 -21.61 0.82
C LEU A 169 13.22 -21.60 1.86
N ASP A 170 14.49 -21.57 1.44
CA ASP A 170 15.63 -21.35 2.36
C ASP A 170 15.52 -19.98 3.05
N LYS A 171 15.13 -18.94 2.30
CA LYS A 171 14.82 -17.62 2.85
C LYS A 171 13.67 -17.68 3.86
N MET A 172 12.58 -18.40 3.55
CA MET A 172 11.47 -18.61 4.48
C MET A 172 11.92 -19.33 5.76
N ALA A 173 12.73 -20.39 5.65
CA ALA A 173 13.26 -21.13 6.80
C ALA A 173 14.06 -20.19 7.74
N ALA A 174 14.99 -19.41 7.18
CA ALA A 174 15.76 -18.42 7.93
C ALA A 174 14.87 -17.35 8.61
N ILE A 175 13.82 -16.86 7.93
CA ILE A 175 12.83 -15.93 8.52
C ILE A 175 12.12 -16.57 9.72
N ILE A 176 11.68 -17.84 9.61
CA ILE A 176 10.99 -18.54 10.70
C ILE A 176 11.90 -18.64 11.93
N ASP A 177 13.17 -19.01 11.76
CA ASP A 177 14.10 -19.19 12.87
C ASP A 177 14.45 -17.85 13.55
N ILE A 178 14.69 -16.78 12.78
CA ILE A 178 14.89 -15.42 13.33
C ILE A 178 13.67 -14.96 14.15
N ILE A 179 12.45 -15.26 13.67
CA ILE A 179 11.21 -14.89 14.37
C ILE A 179 11.02 -15.73 15.63
N LYS A 180 11.29 -17.04 15.58
CA LYS A 180 11.25 -17.93 16.76
C LYS A 180 12.23 -17.48 17.84
N GLU A 181 13.48 -17.19 17.46
CA GLU A 181 14.51 -16.72 18.40
C GLU A 181 14.06 -15.43 19.10
N LYS A 182 13.68 -14.41 18.34
CA LYS A 182 13.21 -13.12 18.86
C LYS A 182 11.90 -13.23 19.65
N SER A 183 11.05 -14.22 19.34
CA SER A 183 9.78 -14.49 20.03
C SER A 183 9.89 -15.50 21.18
N LYS A 184 11.11 -15.93 21.55
CA LYS A 184 11.39 -16.91 22.61
C LYS A 184 10.62 -18.24 22.42
N GLY A 185 10.57 -18.72 21.18
CA GLY A 185 9.87 -19.96 20.79
C GLY A 185 8.36 -19.83 20.64
N ASN A 186 7.73 -18.73 21.07
CA ASN A 186 6.31 -18.49 20.89
C ASN A 186 6.04 -17.64 19.64
N SER A 187 6.24 -18.24 18.46
CA SER A 187 6.00 -17.59 17.16
C SER A 187 4.50 -17.51 16.86
N PRO A 188 3.90 -16.32 16.72
CA PRO A 188 2.51 -16.17 16.29
C PRO A 188 2.37 -16.20 14.75
N LEU A 189 3.41 -16.65 14.04
CA LEU A 189 3.48 -16.78 12.59
C LEU A 189 3.30 -18.24 12.17
N ARG A 190 2.34 -18.52 11.30
CA ARG A 190 2.22 -19.78 10.55
C ARG A 190 2.79 -19.58 9.15
N SER A 191 3.79 -20.39 8.79
CA SER A 191 4.31 -20.41 7.42
C SER A 191 3.54 -21.42 6.57
N ILE A 192 3.13 -21.02 5.38
CA ILE A 192 2.27 -21.80 4.50
C ILE A 192 2.87 -21.82 3.09
N PHE A 193 3.07 -23.02 2.55
CA PHE A 193 3.41 -23.26 1.15
C PHE A 193 2.17 -23.75 0.40
N VAL A 194 1.80 -23.08 -0.69
CA VAL A 194 0.70 -23.47 -1.57
C VAL A 194 1.27 -23.92 -2.90
N THR A 195 0.98 -25.16 -3.32
CA THR A 195 1.37 -25.59 -4.67
C THR A 195 0.56 -24.90 -5.77
N CYS A 196 1.24 -24.42 -6.80
CA CYS A 196 0.66 -23.99 -8.07
C CYS A 196 0.47 -25.13 -9.07
N ASP A 197 0.99 -26.33 -8.80
CA ASP A 197 0.98 -27.48 -9.72
C ASP A 197 0.53 -28.80 -9.04
N PRO A 198 -0.76 -28.92 -8.68
CA PRO A 198 -1.30 -30.12 -8.02
C PRO A 198 -1.31 -31.38 -8.89
N ALA A 199 -0.90 -31.31 -10.17
CA ALA A 199 -0.78 -32.48 -11.04
C ALA A 199 0.49 -33.29 -10.76
N ARG A 200 1.58 -32.63 -10.36
CA ARG A 200 2.86 -33.26 -9.94
C ARG A 200 3.04 -33.25 -8.42
N ASP A 201 2.57 -32.20 -7.75
CA ASP A 201 2.78 -31.98 -6.31
C ASP A 201 1.74 -32.75 -5.46
N THR A 202 1.92 -34.06 -5.37
CA THR A 202 1.13 -34.91 -4.45
C THR A 202 1.45 -34.59 -2.98
N PRO A 203 0.56 -34.90 -2.03
CA PRO A 203 0.82 -34.69 -0.59
C PRO A 203 2.11 -35.36 -0.08
N GLU A 204 2.48 -36.51 -0.66
CA GLU A 204 3.68 -37.26 -0.31
C GLU A 204 4.96 -36.57 -0.82
N VAL A 205 4.94 -36.11 -2.08
CA VAL A 205 6.05 -35.36 -2.70
C VAL A 205 6.26 -34.03 -1.99
N LEU A 206 5.18 -33.28 -1.72
CA LEU A 206 5.23 -32.03 -0.95
C LEU A 206 5.77 -32.23 0.47
N ARG A 207 5.40 -33.33 1.14
CA ARG A 207 5.89 -33.63 2.50
C ARG A 207 7.38 -33.97 2.51
N ALA A 208 7.87 -34.67 1.50
CA ALA A 208 9.30 -34.93 1.34
C ALA A 208 10.06 -33.62 1.10
N TYR A 209 9.61 -32.84 0.11
CA TYR A 209 10.22 -31.57 -0.29
C TYR A 209 10.28 -30.55 0.86
N LEU A 210 9.15 -30.22 1.49
CA LEU A 210 9.09 -29.20 2.56
C LEU A 210 9.89 -29.59 3.82
N LYS A 211 10.06 -30.90 4.07
CA LYS A 211 10.85 -31.41 5.20
C LYS A 211 12.35 -31.16 5.04
N GLU A 212 12.85 -30.96 3.82
CA GLU A 212 14.26 -30.62 3.58
C GLU A 212 14.57 -29.18 3.99
N PHE A 213 13.59 -28.27 3.90
CA PHE A 213 13.72 -26.86 4.28
C PHE A 213 13.43 -26.61 5.76
N HIS A 214 12.18 -26.82 6.21
CA HIS A 214 11.79 -26.48 7.59
C HIS A 214 10.49 -27.16 8.05
N GLY A 215 10.52 -27.74 9.25
CA GLY A 215 9.42 -28.57 9.77
C GLY A 215 8.14 -27.84 10.17
N ASP A 216 8.14 -26.51 10.29
CA ASP A 216 6.94 -25.71 10.62
C ASP A 216 6.29 -25.07 9.37
N ILE A 217 6.71 -25.45 8.16
CA ILE A 217 6.03 -25.03 6.92
C ILE A 217 4.84 -25.96 6.65
N LEU A 218 3.64 -25.40 6.71
CA LEU A 218 2.41 -26.11 6.35
C LEU A 218 2.25 -26.16 4.82
N GLY A 219 2.28 -27.37 4.24
CA GLY A 219 1.97 -27.57 2.83
C GLY A 219 0.46 -27.65 2.56
N LEU A 220 -0.03 -26.90 1.57
CA LEU A 220 -1.40 -26.96 1.06
C LEU A 220 -1.42 -27.37 -0.42
N THR A 221 -2.33 -28.27 -0.76
CA THR A 221 -2.59 -28.76 -2.12
C THR A 221 -4.09 -28.95 -2.36
N GLY A 222 -4.53 -29.32 -3.56
CA GLY A 222 -5.94 -29.43 -3.91
C GLY A 222 -6.16 -29.85 -5.35
N THR A 223 -7.37 -29.65 -5.88
CA THR A 223 -7.58 -29.74 -7.33
C THR A 223 -7.03 -28.50 -8.05
N TYR A 224 -6.74 -28.63 -9.34
CA TYR A 224 -6.35 -27.49 -10.18
C TYR A 224 -7.34 -26.32 -10.10
N GLU A 225 -8.65 -26.60 -10.01
CA GLU A 225 -9.68 -25.57 -9.85
C GLU A 225 -9.62 -24.85 -8.49
N GLN A 226 -9.34 -25.59 -7.42
CA GLN A 226 -9.19 -25.03 -6.07
C GLN A 226 -7.95 -24.13 -5.97
N VAL A 227 -6.80 -24.61 -6.45
CA VAL A 227 -5.55 -23.85 -6.55
C VAL A 227 -5.74 -22.60 -7.41
N LYS A 228 -6.37 -22.73 -8.57
CA LYS A 228 -6.71 -21.62 -9.47
C LYS A 228 -7.62 -20.58 -8.82
N ASN A 229 -8.61 -21.01 -8.03
CA ASN A 229 -9.45 -20.09 -7.27
C ASN A 229 -8.62 -19.34 -6.22
N MET A 230 -7.80 -20.03 -5.42
CA MET A 230 -6.95 -19.36 -4.42
C MET A 230 -6.01 -18.35 -5.07
N CYS A 231 -5.28 -18.74 -6.12
CA CYS A 231 -4.38 -17.83 -6.86
C CYS A 231 -5.12 -16.57 -7.34
N LYS A 232 -6.37 -16.71 -7.81
CA LYS A 232 -7.23 -15.59 -8.20
C LYS A 232 -7.61 -14.68 -7.03
N GLN A 233 -7.93 -15.21 -5.84
CA GLN A 233 -8.22 -14.39 -4.64
C GLN A 233 -6.97 -13.63 -4.16
N TYR A 234 -5.81 -14.28 -4.19
CA TYR A 234 -4.53 -13.69 -3.79
C TYR A 234 -3.84 -12.86 -4.89
N ARG A 235 -4.45 -12.78 -6.08
CA ARG A 235 -3.92 -12.08 -7.28
C ARG A 235 -2.57 -12.60 -7.75
N VAL A 236 -2.26 -13.85 -7.44
CA VAL A 236 -1.10 -14.59 -7.93
C VAL A 236 -1.33 -14.89 -9.40
N TYR A 237 -0.47 -14.35 -10.26
CA TYR A 237 -0.37 -14.83 -11.63
C TYR A 237 0.25 -16.22 -11.60
N PHE A 238 -0.37 -17.16 -12.33
CA PHE A 238 0.24 -18.44 -12.67
C PHE A 238 -0.11 -18.84 -14.11
N SER A 239 0.81 -19.52 -14.80
CA SER A 239 0.62 -20.01 -16.16
C SER A 239 1.23 -21.40 -16.35
N THR A 240 0.43 -22.32 -16.89
CA THR A 240 0.83 -23.69 -17.25
C THR A 240 0.86 -23.83 -18.78
N PRO A 241 1.93 -24.34 -19.41
CA PRO A 241 2.00 -24.49 -20.86
C PRO A 241 0.85 -25.35 -21.44
N GLU A 242 0.24 -24.91 -22.54
CA GLU A 242 -0.96 -25.57 -23.09
C GLU A 242 -0.70 -26.88 -23.86
N ASN A 243 0.55 -27.16 -24.23
CA ASN A 243 0.92 -28.25 -25.16
C ASN A 243 1.95 -29.23 -24.57
N ILE A 244 1.73 -29.66 -23.33
CA ILE A 244 2.60 -30.62 -22.62
C ILE A 244 2.32 -32.04 -23.13
N LYS A 245 3.35 -32.76 -23.62
CA LYS A 245 3.20 -34.20 -23.93
C LYS A 245 3.26 -35.02 -22.62
N PRO A 246 2.59 -36.19 -22.55
CA PRO A 246 2.73 -37.07 -21.39
C PRO A 246 4.20 -37.45 -21.14
N GLY A 247 4.74 -37.05 -19.98
CA GLY A 247 6.14 -37.28 -19.61
C GLY A 247 7.13 -36.18 -20.03
N GLU A 248 6.67 -35.08 -20.62
CA GLU A 248 7.49 -33.88 -20.89
C GLU A 248 7.46 -32.96 -19.66
N ASP A 249 8.63 -32.59 -19.16
CA ASP A 249 8.74 -31.71 -17.99
C ASP A 249 8.42 -30.26 -18.36
N TYR A 250 7.70 -29.56 -17.48
CA TYR A 250 7.23 -28.19 -17.74
C TYR A 250 7.46 -27.27 -16.55
N LEU A 251 7.74 -26.01 -16.86
CA LEU A 251 7.80 -24.94 -15.87
C LEU A 251 6.41 -24.28 -15.73
N VAL A 252 6.09 -23.89 -14.51
CA VAL A 252 4.91 -23.07 -14.21
C VAL A 252 5.42 -21.68 -13.87
N ASP A 253 5.11 -20.69 -14.71
CA ASP A 253 5.37 -19.29 -14.35
C ASP A 253 4.46 -18.94 -13.18
N HIS A 254 4.99 -18.43 -12.07
CA HIS A 254 4.20 -17.96 -10.93
C HIS A 254 4.79 -16.68 -10.30
N SER A 255 4.00 -16.04 -9.45
CA SER A 255 4.44 -14.86 -8.69
C SER A 255 5.33 -15.27 -7.52
N ILE A 256 6.51 -14.64 -7.39
CA ILE A 256 7.57 -15.00 -6.43
C ILE A 256 7.48 -14.24 -5.09
N TYR A 257 6.33 -13.67 -4.77
CA TYR A 257 6.11 -12.87 -3.56
C TYR A 257 5.60 -13.73 -2.41
N PHE A 258 6.05 -13.43 -1.20
CA PHE A 258 5.40 -13.86 0.02
C PHE A 258 4.31 -12.87 0.41
N TYR A 259 3.16 -13.40 0.86
CA TYR A 259 2.03 -12.61 1.32
C TYR A 259 1.94 -12.71 2.84
N LEU A 260 2.06 -11.58 3.54
CA LEU A 260 1.80 -11.50 4.98
C LEU A 260 0.33 -11.18 5.20
N MET A 261 -0.40 -12.12 5.79
CA MET A 261 -1.79 -11.96 6.21
C MET A 261 -1.86 -11.78 7.73
N ASP A 262 -2.76 -10.92 8.19
CA ASP A 262 -3.00 -10.70 9.62
C ASP A 262 -3.93 -11.77 10.24
N PRO A 263 -4.10 -11.77 11.58
CA PRO A 263 -5.01 -12.67 12.29
C PRO A 263 -6.50 -12.53 11.98
N GLU A 264 -6.92 -11.47 11.29
CA GLU A 264 -8.30 -11.30 10.81
C GLU A 264 -8.47 -11.92 9.40
N GLY A 265 -7.37 -12.24 8.72
CA GLY A 265 -7.33 -12.76 7.35
C GLY A 265 -7.18 -11.67 6.29
N ASP A 266 -6.87 -10.44 6.69
CA ASP A 266 -6.62 -9.29 5.82
C ASP A 266 -5.15 -9.29 5.34
N PHE A 267 -4.91 -8.84 4.11
CA PHE A 267 -3.55 -8.64 3.60
C PHE A 267 -2.89 -7.43 4.27
N VAL A 268 -1.63 -7.61 4.68
CA VAL A 268 -0.80 -6.60 5.34
C VAL A 268 0.25 -6.03 4.40
N GLU A 269 1.15 -6.90 3.93
CA GLU A 269 2.39 -6.52 3.25
C GLU A 269 2.85 -7.65 2.32
N CYS A 270 3.58 -7.31 1.26
CA CYS A 270 4.25 -8.31 0.41
C CYS A 270 5.77 -8.22 0.55
N ILE A 271 6.42 -9.37 0.74
CA ILE A 271 7.87 -9.50 0.81
C ILE A 271 8.33 -10.11 -0.52
N GLY A 272 9.34 -9.52 -1.15
CA GLY A 272 9.81 -9.92 -2.47
C GLY A 272 11.21 -10.55 -2.46
N ARG A 273 11.67 -10.93 -3.65
CA ARG A 273 13.00 -11.57 -3.81
C ARG A 273 14.15 -10.67 -3.35
N GLN A 274 14.00 -9.36 -3.45
CA GLN A 274 14.99 -8.36 -3.03
C GLN A 274 15.19 -8.25 -1.50
N ASP A 275 14.25 -8.75 -0.70
CA ASP A 275 14.29 -8.62 0.76
C ASP A 275 15.15 -9.71 1.39
N THR A 276 16.05 -9.32 2.30
CA THR A 276 16.88 -10.28 3.08
C THR A 276 16.03 -10.94 4.19
N PRO A 277 16.43 -12.13 4.69
CA PRO A 277 15.73 -12.79 5.79
C PRO A 277 15.57 -11.89 7.02
N GLU A 278 16.59 -11.09 7.36
CA GLU A 278 16.57 -10.21 8.52
C GLU A 278 15.63 -9.02 8.32
N SER A 279 15.62 -8.44 7.11
CA SER A 279 14.70 -7.36 6.74
C SER A 279 13.25 -7.83 6.83
N ALA A 280 12.95 -8.94 6.15
CA ALA A 280 11.64 -9.57 6.15
C ALA A 280 11.17 -9.94 7.58
N ALA A 281 12.03 -10.59 8.37
CA ALA A 281 11.71 -10.95 9.74
C ALA A 281 11.46 -9.72 10.64
N ASN A 282 12.21 -8.62 10.46
CA ASN A 282 11.99 -7.39 11.20
C ASN A 282 10.64 -6.74 10.82
N ILE A 283 10.29 -6.69 9.53
CA ILE A 283 8.98 -6.19 9.05
C ILE A 283 7.84 -6.98 9.69
N ILE A 284 7.89 -8.31 9.63
CA ILE A 284 6.87 -9.20 10.24
C ILE A 284 6.78 -8.96 11.76
N LEU A 285 7.91 -8.86 12.45
CA LEU A 285 7.95 -8.61 13.89
C LEU A 285 7.41 -7.22 14.27
N ASP A 286 7.60 -6.20 13.45
CA ASP A 286 7.05 -4.87 13.72
C ASP A 286 5.52 -4.84 13.52
N HIS A 287 4.98 -5.52 12.51
CA HIS A 287 3.53 -5.74 12.40
C HIS A 287 2.97 -6.49 13.63
N ILE A 288 3.63 -7.56 14.09
CA ILE A 288 3.23 -8.30 15.31
C ILE A 288 3.27 -7.41 16.56
N LYS A 289 4.27 -6.53 16.70
CA LYS A 289 4.35 -5.56 17.82
C LYS A 289 3.22 -4.54 17.76
N ASP A 290 2.91 -4.01 16.58
CA ASP A 290 1.86 -3.01 16.41
C ASP A 290 0.46 -3.61 16.63
N TRP A 291 0.23 -4.88 16.27
CA TRP A 291 -0.97 -5.63 16.64
C TRP A 291 -1.13 -5.74 18.15
N LYS A 292 -0.08 -6.20 18.85
CA LYS A 292 -0.08 -6.30 20.32
C LYS A 292 -0.26 -4.94 21.00
N ARG A 293 0.29 -3.86 20.43
CA ARG A 293 0.12 -2.48 20.94
C ARG A 293 -1.35 -2.01 20.84
N GLN A 294 -2.11 -2.52 19.88
CA GLN A 294 -3.54 -2.23 19.73
C GLN A 294 -4.43 -3.02 20.71
N GLY A 295 -3.85 -3.84 21.59
CA GLY A 295 -4.59 -4.64 22.57
C GLY A 295 -5.33 -5.83 21.98
N ARG A 296 -5.01 -6.22 20.74
CA ARG A 296 -5.57 -7.41 20.08
C ARG A 296 -4.72 -8.63 20.41
N GLU A 297 -5.37 -9.70 20.84
CA GLU A 297 -4.70 -10.97 21.14
C GLU A 297 -4.27 -11.71 19.86
N LEU A 298 -3.37 -12.68 20.03
CA LEU A 298 -2.89 -13.59 19.00
C LEU A 298 -3.04 -14.99 19.54
N ASP A 299 -3.59 -15.90 18.74
CA ASP A 299 -3.60 -17.31 19.12
C ASP A 299 -2.18 -17.87 19.02
N THR A 300 -1.67 -18.33 20.16
CA THR A 300 -0.35 -18.96 20.30
C THR A 300 -0.46 -20.47 20.53
N SER A 301 -1.61 -21.07 20.21
CA SER A 301 -1.76 -22.52 20.10
C SER A 301 -0.73 -23.13 19.15
N LYS A 302 -0.47 -24.43 19.28
CA LYS A 302 0.45 -25.18 18.40
C LYS A 302 0.04 -25.03 16.91
N PRO A 303 0.97 -25.06 15.93
CA PRO A 303 0.69 -24.95 14.49
C PRO A 303 -0.59 -25.64 14.01
#